data_AF-A0A537GM64-F1
#
_entry.id   AF-A0A537GM64-F1
#
_cell.length_a   1.000
_cell.length_b   1.000
_cell.length_c   1.000
_cell.angle_alpha   90.00
_cell.angle_beta   90.00
_cell.angle_gamma   90.00
#
_symmetry.space_group_name_H-M   'P 1'
#
loop_
_entity.id
_entity.type
_entity.pdbx_description
1 polymer ?
#
loop_
_entity_poly.entity_id
_entity_poly.type
_entity_poly.pdbx_seq_one_letter_code
_entity_poly.pdbx_strand_id
1 'polypeptide(L)'
;HDKKVSDRTFLEFLPLIIKESSDDRNFVKKAVNWALRQIGKRNMALNKASIGAANTIQKQDSRSAKWIAADALRELASPQVQKRLRSTSKEASGK
;
A
#
# COMPACT_ATOMS: atom_id res chain seq x y z
N HIS A 1 12.60 18.92 6.86
CA HIS A 1 11.59 18.07 6.20
C HIS A 1 12.34 17.00 5.42
N ASP A 2 12.53 15.82 6.03
CA ASP A 2 13.36 14.76 5.46
C ASP A 2 12.69 14.10 4.25
N LYS A 3 13.08 14.55 3.05
CA LYS A 3 12.66 13.98 1.77
C LYS A 3 13.27 12.59 1.51
N LYS A 4 13.95 11.99 2.48
CA LYS A 4 14.67 10.71 2.40
C LYS A 4 14.24 9.70 3.47
N VAL A 5 12.94 9.66 3.80
CA VAL A 5 12.43 8.52 4.57
C VAL A 5 12.65 7.26 3.74
N SER A 6 13.47 6.35 4.27
CA SER A 6 13.85 5.12 3.60
C SER A 6 12.65 4.22 3.36
N ASP A 7 12.68 3.43 2.30
CA ASP A 7 11.64 2.43 2.01
C ASP A 7 11.41 1.48 3.20
N ARG A 8 12.47 1.22 3.98
CA ARG A 8 12.42 0.40 5.21
C ARG A 8 11.42 0.92 6.22
N THR A 9 11.37 2.23 6.44
CA THR A 9 10.43 2.85 7.38
C THR A 9 8.98 2.60 6.95
N PHE A 10 8.69 2.63 5.64
CA PHE A 10 7.35 2.32 5.14
C PHE A 10 7.00 0.83 5.30
N LEU A 11 7.98 -0.06 5.11
CA LEU A 11 7.79 -1.50 5.33
C LEU A 11 7.47 -1.81 6.79
N GLU A 12 8.11 -1.13 7.74
CA GLU A 12 7.87 -1.28 9.19
C GLU A 12 6.45 -0.85 9.59
N PHE A 13 5.79 0.02 8.82
CA PHE A 13 4.39 0.40 9.05
C PHE A 13 3.35 -0.60 8.49
N LEU A 14 3.73 -1.48 7.55
CA LEU A 14 2.78 -2.42 6.95
C LEU A 14 2.16 -3.41 7.97
N PRO A 15 2.91 -3.99 8.92
CA PRO A 15 2.31 -4.81 9.98
C PRO A 15 1.26 -4.06 10.81
N LEU A 16 1.49 -2.78 11.11
CA LEU A 16 0.52 -1.96 11.85
C LEU A 16 -0.73 -1.71 11.02
N ILE A 17 -0.58 -1.41 9.73
CA ILE A 17 -1.71 -1.28 8.79
C ILE A 17 -2.54 -2.57 8.75
N ILE A 18 -1.90 -3.74 8.70
CA ILE A 18 -2.61 -5.03 8.72
C ILE A 18 -3.38 -5.23 10.03
N LYS A 19 -2.77 -4.90 11.17
CA LYS A 19 -3.40 -5.03 12.48
C LYS A 19 -4.65 -4.15 12.62
N GLU A 20 -4.55 -2.90 12.19
CA GLU A 20 -5.63 -1.91 12.34
C GLU A 20 -6.70 -1.99 11.23
N SER A 21 -6.54 -2.88 10.25
CA SER A 21 -7.48 -3.01 9.12
C SER A 21 -8.87 -3.55 9.51
N SER A 22 -8.98 -4.26 10.63
CA SER A 22 -10.25 -4.78 11.15
C SER A 22 -11.06 -3.75 11.95
N ASP A 23 -10.55 -2.53 12.14
CA ASP A 23 -11.27 -1.48 12.87
C ASP A 23 -12.44 -0.91 12.05
N ASP A 24 -13.64 -0.97 12.61
CA ASP A 24 -14.88 -0.54 11.95
C ASP A 24 -15.12 0.98 11.99
N ARG A 25 -14.32 1.74 12.75
CA ARG A 25 -14.46 3.20 12.79
C ARG A 25 -14.11 3.77 11.41
N ASN A 26 -15.06 4.51 10.83
CA ASN A 26 -14.96 5.02 9.47
C ASN A 26 -13.69 5.82 9.20
N PHE A 27 -13.21 6.60 10.17
CA PHE A 27 -11.97 7.37 10.04
C PHE A 27 -10.73 6.48 10.00
N VAL A 28 -10.68 5.45 10.84
CA VAL A 28 -9.56 4.49 10.88
C VAL A 28 -9.52 3.70 9.57
N LYS A 29 -10.64 3.11 9.16
CA LYS A 29 -10.75 2.40 7.87
C LYS A 29 -10.27 3.23 6.68
N LYS A 30 -10.68 4.51 6.61
CA LYS A 30 -10.26 5.43 5.55
C LYS A 30 -8.76 5.76 5.63
N ALA A 31 -8.25 6.03 6.82
CA ALA A 31 -6.83 6.33 7.04
C ALA A 31 -5.95 5.13 6.66
N VAL A 32 -6.34 3.92 7.07
CA VAL A 32 -5.63 2.66 6.75
C VAL A 32 -5.64 2.42 5.24
N ASN A 33 -6.80 2.51 4.57
CA ASN A 33 -6.88 2.37 3.12
C ASN A 33 -6.02 3.42 2.39
N TRP A 34 -6.09 4.68 2.81
CA TRP A 34 -5.28 5.74 2.22
C TRP A 34 -3.79 5.48 2.40
N ALA A 35 -3.33 5.17 3.62
CA ALA A 35 -1.94 4.90 3.92
C ALA A 35 -1.38 3.73 3.09
N LEU A 36 -2.10 2.60 3.05
CA LEU A 36 -1.69 1.42 2.29
C LEU A 36 -1.47 1.73 0.81
N ARG A 37 -2.38 2.49 0.19
CA ARG A 37 -2.28 2.88 -1.21
C ARG A 37 -1.18 3.90 -1.46
N GLN A 38 -0.97 4.86 -0.57
CA GLN A 38 0.10 5.84 -0.73
C GLN A 38 1.47 5.18 -0.67
N ILE A 39 1.69 4.27 0.28
CA ILE A 39 2.93 3.48 0.37
C ILE A 39 3.16 2.71 -0.93
N GLY A 40 2.16 1.96 -1.39
CA GLY A 40 2.28 1.13 -2.59
C GLY A 40 2.44 1.91 -3.90
N LYS A 41 2.21 3.23 -3.90
CA LYS A 41 2.41 4.11 -5.07
C LYS A 41 3.78 4.79 -5.10
N ARG A 42 4.64 4.60 -4.10
CA ARG A 42 5.96 5.25 -4.05
C ARG A 42 6.95 4.66 -5.04
N ASN A 43 7.11 3.34 -5.04
CA ASN A 43 8.02 2.61 -5.94
C ASN A 43 7.58 1.15 -6.09
N MET A 44 8.27 0.40 -6.96
CA MET A 44 7.92 -0.99 -7.27
C MET A 44 8.10 -1.95 -6.09
N ALA A 45 9.10 -1.76 -5.23
CA ALA A 45 9.33 -2.63 -4.08
C ALA A 45 8.22 -2.47 -3.04
N LEU A 46 7.88 -1.22 -2.70
CA LEU A 46 6.77 -0.90 -1.80
C LEU A 46 5.43 -1.30 -2.41
N ASN A 47 5.24 -1.20 -3.72
CA ASN A 47 4.03 -1.68 -4.39
C ASN A 47 3.80 -3.18 -4.15
N LYS A 48 4.84 -4.01 -4.37
CA LYS A 48 4.76 -5.45 -4.12
C LYS A 48 4.47 -5.74 -2.64
N ALA A 49 5.14 -5.05 -1.72
CA ALA A 49 4.92 -5.23 -0.29
C ALA A 49 3.49 -4.83 0.13
N SER A 50 2.97 -3.69 -0.36
CA SER A 50 1.60 -3.23 -0.11
C SER A 50 0.54 -4.17 -0.70
N ILE A 51 0.78 -4.74 -1.90
CA ILE A 51 -0.11 -5.78 -2.46
C ILE A 51 -0.10 -7.03 -1.58
N GLY A 52 1.07 -7.45 -1.09
CA GLY A 52 1.18 -8.56 -0.13
C GLY A 52 0.38 -8.29 1.15
N ALA A 53 0.53 -7.10 1.73
CA ALA A 53 -0.23 -6.67 2.90
C ALA A 53 -1.75 -6.65 2.63
N ALA A 54 -2.19 -6.13 1.48
CA ALA A 54 -3.59 -6.11 1.08
C ALA A 54 -4.18 -7.52 0.97
N ASN A 55 -3.42 -8.48 0.41
CA ASN A 55 -3.84 -9.89 0.37
C ASN A 55 -3.97 -10.51 1.77
N THR A 56 -3.08 -10.17 2.70
CA THR A 56 -3.20 -10.61 4.10
C THR A 56 -4.45 -10.02 4.77
N ILE A 57 -4.71 -8.73 4.57
CA ILE A 57 -5.90 -8.04 5.08
C ILE A 57 -7.17 -8.66 4.52
N GLN A 58 -7.19 -9.03 3.24
CA GLN A 58 -8.36 -9.65 2.60
C GLN A 58 -8.81 -10.95 3.27
N LYS A 59 -7.88 -11.68 3.89
CA LYS A 59 -8.16 -12.95 4.59
C LYS A 59 -8.74 -12.74 5.99
N GLN A 60 -8.76 -11.52 6.52
CA GLN A 60 -9.36 -11.22 7.81
C GLN A 60 -10.89 -11.26 7.70
N ASP A 61 -11.55 -11.77 8.75
CA ASP A 61 -13.01 -11.82 8.79
C ASP A 61 -13.62 -10.51 9.31
N SER A 62 -13.32 -9.41 8.61
CA SER A 62 -13.93 -8.12 8.86
C SER A 62 -14.40 -7.47 7.57
N ARG A 63 -15.55 -6.78 7.63
CA ARG A 63 -16.08 -6.02 6.51
C ARG A 63 -15.17 -4.84 6.16
N SER A 64 -14.59 -4.17 7.16
CA SER A 64 -13.65 -3.07 6.94
C SER A 64 -12.40 -3.58 6.21
N ALA A 65 -11.82 -4.70 6.68
CA ALA A 65 -10.64 -5.32 6.10
C ALA A 65 -10.86 -5.73 4.63
N LYS A 66 -11.95 -6.45 4.35
CA LYS A 66 -12.31 -6.86 2.98
C LYS A 66 -12.47 -5.66 2.04
N TRP A 67 -13.07 -4.56 2.51
CA TRP A 67 -13.21 -3.32 1.74
C TRP A 67 -11.87 -2.62 1.48
N ILE A 68 -11.02 -2.48 2.50
CA ILE A 68 -9.68 -1.88 2.39
C ILE A 68 -8.85 -2.66 1.37
N ALA A 69 -8.81 -3.98 1.50
CA ALA A 69 -8.02 -4.85 0.64
C ALA A 69 -8.48 -4.78 -0.83
N ALA A 70 -9.79 -4.85 -1.09
CA ALA A 70 -10.33 -4.80 -2.44
C ALA A 70 -9.99 -3.47 -3.14
N ASP A 71 -10.14 -2.34 -2.45
CA ASP A 71 -9.83 -1.03 -3.02
C ASP A 71 -8.33 -0.85 -3.27
N ALA A 72 -7.48 -1.27 -2.32
CA ALA A 72 -6.04 -1.20 -2.46
C ALA A 72 -5.52 -2.08 -3.60
N LEU A 73 -5.99 -3.33 -3.71
CA LEU A 73 -5.60 -4.24 -4.79
C LEU A 73 -6.01 -3.68 -6.16
N ARG A 74 -7.24 -3.18 -6.29
CA ARG A 74 -7.75 -2.60 -7.53
C ARG A 74 -6.89 -1.42 -8.00
N GLU A 75 -6.50 -0.51 -7.09
CA GLU A 75 -5.70 0.65 -7.44
C GLU A 75 -4.23 0.29 -7.70
N LEU A 76 -3.60 -0.46 -6.79
CA LEU A 76 -2.17 -0.77 -6.85
C LEU A 76 -1.82 -1.72 -7.99
N ALA A 77 -2.71 -2.64 -8.35
CA ALA A 77 -2.54 -3.53 -9.50
C ALA A 77 -2.99 -2.90 -10.83
N SER A 78 -3.55 -1.68 -10.82
CA SER A 78 -4.06 -1.06 -12.04
C SER A 78 -2.95 -0.86 -13.09
N PRO A 79 -3.25 -1.01 -14.40
CA PRO A 79 -2.27 -0.81 -15.45
C PRO A 79 -1.60 0.57 -15.41
N GLN A 80 -2.34 1.60 -14.99
CA GLN A 80 -1.84 2.97 -14.87
C GLN A 80 -0.76 3.09 -13.79
N VAL A 81 -1.02 2.59 -12.57
CA VAL A 81 -0.02 2.61 -11.49
C VAL A 81 1.17 1.75 -11.86
N GLN A 82 0.93 0.55 -12.38
CA GLN A 82 1.97 -0.39 -12.79
C GLN A 82 2.89 0.18 -13.89
N LYS A 83 2.33 0.87 -14.90
CA LYS A 83 3.10 1.55 -15.95
C LYS A 83 3.95 2.68 -15.38
N ARG A 84 3.37 3.53 -14.51
CA ARG A 84 4.09 4.64 -13.88
C ARG A 84 5.27 4.16 -13.02
N LEU A 85 5.08 3.11 -12.22
CA LEU A 85 6.14 2.59 -11.36
C LEU A 85 7.28 1.93 -12.15
N ARG A 86 6.98 1.33 -13.31
CA ARG A 86 7.97 0.78 -14.23
C ARG A 86 8.76 1.86 -14.97
N SER A 87 8.14 2.99 -15.34
CA SER A 87 8.86 4.09 -15.99
C SER A 87 9.82 4.79 -15.03
N THR A 88 9.42 4.99 -13.77
CA THR A 88 10.27 5.62 -12.75
C THR A 88 11.49 4.77 -12.38
N SER A 89 11.40 3.44 -12.47
CA SER A 89 12.54 2.54 -12.21
C SER A 89 13.56 2.52 -13.36
N LYS A 90 13.15 2.81 -14.60
CA LYS A 90 14.08 2.95 -15.74
C LYS A 90 14.91 4.24 -15.69
N GLU A 91 14.35 5.34 -15.20
CA GLU A 91 15.08 6.62 -15.08
C GLU A 91 16.17 6.60 -14.00
N ALA A 92 16.05 5.76 -12.97
CA ALA A 92 17.03 5.64 -11.90
C ALA A 92 18.28 4.82 -12.26
N SER A 93 18.22 3.99 -13.31
CA SER A 93 19.36 3.16 -13.80
C SER A 93 20.04 3.74 -15.04
N GLY A 94 19.58 4.88 -15.55
CA GLY A 94 20.11 5.56 -16.73
C GLY A 94 20.91 6.83 -16.44
N LYS A 95 21.36 7.03 -15.20
CA LYS A 95 22.26 8.11 -14.78
C LYS A 95 23.49 7.54 -14.10
#